data_AF-A0A7U9SBQ5-F1
#
_entry.id   AF-A0A7U9SBQ5-F1
#
_cell.length_a   1.000
_cell.length_b   1.000
_cell.length_c   1.000
_cell.angle_alpha   90.00
_cell.angle_beta   90.00
_cell.angle_gamma   90.00
#
_symmetry.space_group_name_H-M   'P 1'
#
loop_
_entity.id
_entity.type
_entity.pdbx_description
1 polymer ?
#
loop_
_entity_poly.entity_id
_entity_poly.type
_entity_poly.pdbx_seq_one_letter_code
_entity_poly.pdbx_strand_id
1 'polypeptide(L)'
;MAKITCGKCGTEFKFEVAKNFESCPVCGASFDDEEENVDAEDRSDWITWYYYGVKDEKGNKISLYLLKDRIINLEKSGNLYYLIKEFQAPPKDENGNCDAAKKELRKYVPDAFKEVQSVSKVQCPYCFSKEYTLMNRGFSIWTGFLGSGKAKRVCNRCKREF
;
A
#
# COMPACT_ATOMS: atom_id res chain seq x y z
N MET A 1 -22.77 24.17 -25.97
CA MET A 1 -22.04 24.21 -24.68
C MET A 1 -21.47 22.82 -24.47
N ALA A 2 -20.14 22.65 -24.53
CA ALA A 2 -19.53 21.36 -24.29
C ALA A 2 -19.73 20.95 -22.81
N LYS A 3 -20.06 19.68 -22.56
CA LYS A 3 -20.22 19.09 -21.23
C LYS A 3 -19.22 17.94 -21.11
N ILE A 4 -18.62 17.79 -19.92
CA ILE A 4 -17.71 16.70 -19.59
C ILE A 4 -18.42 15.82 -18.57
N THR A 5 -18.48 14.51 -18.80
CA THR A 5 -19.07 13.55 -17.85
C THR A 5 -17.97 12.64 -17.33
N CYS A 6 -17.89 12.47 -16.00
CA CYS A 6 -16.95 11.52 -15.40
C CYS A 6 -17.40 10.07 -15.66
N GLY A 7 -16.56 9.24 -16.28
CA GLY A 7 -16.87 7.84 -16.59
C GLY A 7 -17.08 6.95 -15.34
N LYS A 8 -16.51 7.33 -14.19
CA LYS A 8 -16.58 6.52 -12.96
C LYS A 8 -17.81 6.80 -12.10
N CYS A 9 -18.22 8.06 -11.97
CA CYS A 9 -19.33 8.46 -11.09
C CYS A 9 -20.51 9.10 -11.82
N GLY A 10 -20.44 9.26 -13.14
CA GLY A 10 -21.52 9.79 -13.98
C GLY A 10 -21.82 11.27 -13.75
N THR A 11 -20.98 11.99 -12.99
CA THR A 11 -21.22 13.41 -12.70
C THR A 11 -20.92 14.25 -13.94
N GLU A 12 -21.87 15.10 -14.33
CA GLU A 12 -21.74 16.04 -15.45
C GLU A 12 -21.17 17.38 -14.96
N PHE A 13 -20.14 17.87 -15.66
CA PHE A 13 -19.52 19.16 -15.43
C PHE A 13 -19.62 20.03 -16.69
N LYS A 14 -19.69 21.35 -16.49
CA LYS A 14 -19.52 22.31 -17.58
C LYS A 14 -18.05 22.34 -18.00
N PHE A 15 -17.78 22.25 -19.30
CA PHE A 15 -16.41 22.16 -19.84
C PHE A 15 -15.50 23.31 -19.36
N GLU A 16 -16.02 24.53 -19.27
CA GLU A 16 -15.26 25.72 -18.81
C GLU A 16 -14.71 25.60 -17.38
N VAL A 17 -15.41 24.87 -16.52
CA VAL A 17 -15.00 24.65 -15.12
C VAL A 17 -14.09 23.43 -15.03
N ALA A 18 -14.42 22.38 -15.79
CA ALA A 18 -13.73 21.11 -15.71
C ALA A 18 -12.41 21.02 -16.51
N LYS A 19 -12.14 21.96 -17.42
CA LYS A 19 -10.88 21.99 -18.19
C LYS A 19 -9.61 22.04 -17.32
N ASN A 20 -9.71 22.57 -16.09
CA ASN A 20 -8.57 22.74 -15.18
C ASN A 20 -8.53 21.69 -14.06
N PHE A 21 -9.41 20.69 -14.06
CA PHE A 21 -9.39 19.64 -13.04
C PHE A 21 -8.57 18.45 -13.52
N GLU A 22 -7.46 18.15 -12.84
CA GLU A 22 -6.66 16.92 -13.06
C GLU A 22 -7.44 15.66 -12.65
N SER A 23 -8.38 15.80 -11.71
CA SER A 23 -9.24 14.70 -11.25
C SER A 23 -10.65 15.17 -10.92
N CYS A 24 -11.58 14.23 -10.99
CA CYS A 24 -12.98 14.42 -10.65
C CYS A 24 -13.10 14.88 -9.19
N PRO A 25 -13.63 16.09 -8.93
CA PRO A 25 -13.74 16.62 -7.58
C PRO A 25 -14.74 15.85 -6.71
N VAL A 26 -15.56 14.97 -7.31
CA VAL A 26 -16.59 14.21 -6.61
C VAL A 26 -16.09 12.83 -6.18
N CYS A 27 -15.39 12.11 -7.06
CA CYS A 27 -14.95 10.75 -6.78
C CYS A 27 -13.42 10.56 -6.75
N GLY A 28 -12.66 11.60 -7.06
CA GLY A 28 -11.19 11.57 -7.14
C GLY A 28 -10.63 10.74 -8.28
N ALA A 29 -11.45 10.32 -9.25
CA ALA A 29 -10.96 9.65 -10.46
C ALA A 29 -10.26 10.66 -11.36
N SER A 30 -9.05 10.38 -11.86
CA SER A 30 -8.41 11.19 -12.89
C SER A 30 -9.33 11.31 -14.12
N PHE A 31 -9.36 12.49 -14.74
CA PHE A 31 -9.99 12.64 -16.06
C PHE A 31 -9.07 12.19 -17.19
N ASP A 32 -7.79 11.99 -16.88
CA ASP A 32 -6.86 11.21 -17.67
C ASP A 32 -7.27 9.74 -17.56
N ASP A 33 -8.29 9.39 -18.36
CA ASP A 33 -8.38 8.09 -19.02
C ASP A 33 -7.46 8.10 -20.26
N GLU A 34 -6.33 8.80 -20.18
CA GLU A 34 -5.12 8.23 -20.76
C GLU A 34 -4.94 6.92 -19.96
N GLU A 35 -5.50 5.84 -20.52
CA GLU A 35 -4.60 4.75 -20.86
C GLU A 35 -3.38 5.44 -21.44
N GLU A 36 -2.40 5.75 -20.58
CA GLU A 36 -1.04 5.63 -20.98
C GLU A 36 -1.00 4.19 -21.52
N ASN A 37 -1.25 4.11 -22.83
CA ASN A 37 -0.39 3.41 -23.74
C ASN A 37 1.01 3.95 -23.42
N VAL A 38 1.55 3.57 -22.25
CA VAL A 38 2.97 3.45 -22.00
C VAL A 38 3.33 2.37 -23.00
N ASP A 39 3.62 2.87 -24.18
CA ASP A 39 4.47 2.33 -25.20
C ASP A 39 4.40 0.81 -25.26
N ALA A 40 3.70 0.34 -26.29
CA ALA A 40 3.98 -0.97 -26.88
C ALA A 40 5.43 -1.09 -27.41
N GLU A 41 6.30 -0.13 -27.11
CA GLU A 41 7.73 -0.10 -27.32
C GLU A 41 8.40 -0.42 -25.96
N ASP A 42 9.15 -1.52 -25.89
CA ASP A 42 9.88 -2.06 -24.70
C ASP A 42 9.15 -2.94 -23.68
N ARG A 43 8.22 -3.81 -24.11
CA ARG A 43 8.02 -5.10 -23.40
C ARG A 43 9.07 -6.17 -23.76
N SER A 44 10.08 -5.83 -24.56
CA SER A 44 11.13 -6.76 -25.01
C SER A 44 11.93 -7.39 -23.87
N ASP A 45 12.09 -6.67 -22.76
CA ASP A 45 12.89 -7.13 -21.62
C ASP A 45 12.07 -7.84 -20.53
N TRP A 46 10.76 -8.00 -20.73
CA TRP A 46 9.92 -8.66 -19.74
C TRP A 46 10.24 -10.14 -19.67
N ILE A 47 10.37 -10.63 -18.44
CA ILE A 47 10.65 -12.03 -18.17
C ILE A 47 9.43 -12.70 -17.54
N THR A 48 9.34 -14.01 -17.69
CA THR A 48 8.28 -14.79 -17.05
C THR A 48 8.60 -14.97 -15.57
N TRP A 49 7.65 -14.54 -14.74
CA TRP A 49 7.69 -14.69 -13.31
C TRP A 49 6.70 -15.75 -12.83
N TYR A 50 7.12 -16.46 -11.78
CA TYR A 50 6.38 -17.53 -11.15
C TYR A 50 6.20 -17.21 -9.68
N TYR A 51 4.93 -17.05 -9.28
CA TYR A 51 4.53 -16.84 -7.90
C TYR A 51 4.11 -18.17 -7.28
N TYR A 52 4.83 -18.60 -6.24
CA TYR A 52 4.63 -19.87 -5.56
C TYR A 52 4.15 -19.66 -4.12
N GLY A 53 3.27 -20.54 -3.67
CA GLY A 53 2.96 -20.71 -2.25
C GLY A 53 3.71 -21.90 -1.67
N VAL A 54 3.99 -21.84 -0.37
CA VAL A 54 4.67 -22.91 0.35
C VAL A 54 3.65 -23.77 1.12
N LYS A 55 3.96 -25.06 1.24
CA LYS A 55 3.26 -26.04 2.08
C LYS A 55 4.20 -26.53 3.18
N ASP A 56 3.62 -26.93 4.30
CA ASP A 56 4.35 -27.67 5.35
C ASP A 56 4.63 -29.12 4.90
N GLU A 57 5.38 -29.86 5.72
CA GLU A 57 5.68 -31.28 5.49
C GLU A 57 4.42 -32.17 5.47
N LYS A 58 3.30 -31.67 5.99
CA LYS A 58 1.99 -32.35 6.02
C LYS A 58 1.10 -31.96 4.85
N GLY A 59 1.57 -31.09 3.94
CA GLY A 59 0.84 -30.61 2.78
C GLY A 59 -0.10 -29.42 3.03
N ASN A 60 -0.16 -28.89 4.24
CA ASN A 60 -0.97 -27.71 4.58
C ASN A 60 -0.33 -26.45 4.01
N LYS A 61 -1.13 -25.57 3.42
CA LYS A 61 -0.68 -24.28 2.89
C LYS A 61 -0.26 -23.36 4.05
N ILE A 62 0.95 -22.82 3.99
CA ILE A 62 1.47 -21.85 4.96
C ILE A 62 1.55 -20.47 4.32
N SER A 63 1.55 -19.40 5.14
CA SER A 63 1.61 -18.00 4.70
C SER A 63 3.02 -17.57 4.29
N LEU A 64 3.72 -18.42 3.54
CA LEU A 64 5.01 -18.13 2.93
C LEU A 64 4.85 -18.21 1.41
N TYR A 65 5.40 -17.22 0.73
CA TYR A 65 5.29 -17.07 -0.71
C TYR A 65 6.65 -16.76 -1.32
N LEU A 66 6.90 -17.28 -2.52
CA LEU A 66 8.14 -17.06 -3.25
C LEU A 66 7.84 -16.49 -4.63
N LEU A 67 8.72 -15.59 -5.07
CA LEU A 67 8.71 -15.05 -6.42
C LEU A 67 10.00 -15.47 -7.13
N LYS A 68 9.88 -16.11 -8.29
CA LYS A 68 11.01 -16.63 -9.07
C LYS A 68 10.90 -16.24 -10.54
N ASP A 69 12.04 -15.96 -11.14
CA ASP A 69 12.28 -15.71 -12.56
C ASP A 69 12.51 -17.00 -13.37
N ARG A 70 12.49 -18.16 -12.70
CA ARG A 70 12.65 -19.48 -13.33
C ARG A 70 11.68 -20.48 -12.71
N ILE A 71 11.23 -21.42 -13.52
CA ILE A 71 10.39 -22.54 -13.07
C ILE A 71 11.14 -23.35 -12.02
N ILE A 72 10.50 -23.57 -10.88
CA ILE A 72 10.92 -24.56 -9.91
C ILE A 72 10.48 -25.94 -10.42
N ASN A 73 11.40 -26.91 -10.42
CA ASN A 73 11.09 -28.27 -10.79
C ASN A 73 10.15 -28.90 -9.74
N LEU A 74 8.84 -28.86 -10.04
CA LEU A 74 7.78 -29.34 -9.14
C LEU A 74 7.82 -30.86 -8.92
N GLU A 75 8.52 -31.63 -9.74
CA GLU A 75 8.66 -33.08 -9.52
C GLU A 75 9.53 -33.38 -8.29
N LYS A 76 10.55 -32.54 -8.03
CA LYS A 76 11.43 -32.67 -6.85
C LYS A 76 10.91 -31.95 -5.63
N SER A 77 10.12 -30.89 -5.81
CA SER A 77 9.72 -29.98 -4.72
C SER A 77 8.23 -29.63 -4.66
N GLY A 78 7.37 -30.34 -5.39
CA GLY A 78 5.92 -30.10 -5.42
C GLY A 78 5.19 -30.41 -4.11
N ASN A 79 5.83 -31.20 -3.24
CA ASN A 79 5.38 -31.41 -1.87
C ASN A 79 5.48 -30.13 -1.03
N LEU A 80 6.47 -29.27 -1.33
CA LEU A 80 6.75 -28.04 -0.58
C LEU A 80 6.22 -26.78 -1.28
N TYR A 81 6.14 -26.77 -2.60
CA TYR A 81 5.72 -25.58 -3.36
C TYR A 81 4.56 -25.89 -4.30
N TYR A 82 3.67 -24.93 -4.47
CA TYR A 82 2.63 -24.97 -5.49
C TYR A 82 2.59 -23.65 -6.25
N LEU A 83 2.46 -23.73 -7.57
CA LEU A 83 2.35 -22.56 -8.42
C LEU A 83 0.99 -21.88 -8.17
N ILE A 84 1.02 -20.60 -7.83
CA ILE A 84 -0.19 -19.77 -7.67
C ILE A 84 -0.48 -19.06 -8.99
N LYS A 85 0.53 -18.41 -9.57
CA LYS A 85 0.34 -17.60 -10.78
C LYS A 85 1.62 -17.49 -11.59
N GLU A 86 1.47 -17.62 -12.90
CA GLU A 86 2.46 -17.22 -13.90
C GLU A 86 2.03 -15.87 -14.51
N PHE A 87 2.98 -14.96 -14.68
CA PHE A 87 2.76 -13.64 -15.25
C PHE A 87 4.05 -13.09 -15.87
N GLN A 88 3.91 -12.12 -16.76
CA GLN A 88 5.06 -11.39 -17.31
C GLN A 88 5.24 -10.07 -16.56
N ALA A 89 6.48 -9.75 -16.24
CA ALA A 89 6.85 -8.53 -15.56
C ALA A 89 8.31 -8.16 -15.86
N PRO A 90 8.70 -6.91 -15.61
CA PRO A 90 10.08 -6.47 -15.76
C PRO A 90 11.03 -7.35 -14.93
N PRO A 91 12.30 -7.48 -15.38
CA PRO A 91 13.32 -8.25 -14.67
C PRO A 91 13.69 -7.56 -13.35
N LYS A 92 14.60 -8.19 -12.60
CA LYS A 92 15.13 -7.57 -11.39
C LYS A 92 15.96 -6.34 -11.76
N ASP A 93 15.89 -5.32 -10.92
CA ASP A 93 16.77 -4.14 -11.04
C ASP A 93 18.24 -4.55 -10.86
N GLU A 94 19.18 -3.66 -11.20
CA GLU A 94 20.63 -3.88 -11.02
C GLU A 94 21.02 -4.32 -9.59
N ASN A 95 20.21 -3.92 -8.59
CA ASN A 95 20.37 -4.27 -7.17
C ASN A 95 19.73 -5.63 -6.79
N GLY A 96 19.18 -6.37 -7.74
CA GLY A 96 18.47 -7.64 -7.53
C GLY A 96 17.07 -7.49 -6.94
N ASN A 97 16.53 -6.27 -6.89
CA ASN A 97 15.19 -6.01 -6.35
C ASN A 97 14.09 -6.40 -7.35
N CYS A 98 12.94 -6.83 -6.86
CA CYS A 98 11.80 -7.32 -7.66
C CYS A 98 10.51 -6.56 -7.36
N ASP A 99 10.59 -5.33 -6.87
CA ASP A 99 9.42 -4.54 -6.47
C ASP A 99 8.51 -4.19 -7.65
N ALA A 100 9.07 -3.96 -8.85
CA ALA A 100 8.31 -3.80 -10.07
C ALA A 100 7.48 -5.06 -10.39
N ALA A 101 8.09 -6.24 -10.29
CA ALA A 101 7.37 -7.51 -10.49
C ALA A 101 6.30 -7.76 -9.42
N LYS A 102 6.54 -7.39 -8.15
CA LYS A 102 5.50 -7.46 -7.11
C LYS A 102 4.33 -6.52 -7.39
N LYS A 103 4.60 -5.31 -7.90
CA LYS A 103 3.57 -4.34 -8.27
C LYS A 103 2.66 -4.90 -9.37
N GLU A 104 3.25 -5.51 -10.39
CA GLU A 104 2.49 -6.20 -11.45
C GLU A 104 1.72 -7.41 -10.93
N LEU A 105 2.33 -8.23 -10.05
CA LEU A 105 1.65 -9.36 -9.43
C LEU A 105 0.38 -8.93 -8.67
N ARG A 106 0.41 -7.77 -8.00
CA ARG A 106 -0.74 -7.25 -7.24
C ARG A 106 -1.96 -6.94 -8.12
N LYS A 107 -1.79 -6.75 -9.43
CA LYS A 107 -2.92 -6.64 -10.38
C LYS A 107 -3.70 -7.95 -10.46
N TYR A 108 -3.02 -9.09 -10.32
CA TYR A 108 -3.62 -10.42 -10.35
C TYR A 108 -3.99 -10.95 -8.96
N VAL A 109 -3.14 -10.67 -7.96
CA VAL A 109 -3.28 -11.14 -6.58
C VAL A 109 -3.09 -9.95 -5.62
N PRO A 110 -4.15 -9.22 -5.26
CA PRO A 110 -4.04 -7.95 -4.54
C PRO A 110 -3.46 -8.08 -3.12
N ASP A 111 -3.58 -9.26 -2.50
CA ASP A 111 -3.02 -9.54 -1.18
C ASP A 111 -1.56 -10.03 -1.21
N ALA A 112 -0.95 -10.20 -2.39
CA ALA A 112 0.42 -10.68 -2.51
C ALA A 112 1.44 -9.65 -1.98
N PHE A 113 2.33 -10.11 -1.10
CA PHE A 113 3.38 -9.30 -0.47
C PHE A 113 2.86 -7.98 0.12
N LYS A 114 1.70 -8.01 0.77
CA LYS A 114 1.16 -6.85 1.47
C LYS A 114 2.12 -6.49 2.60
N GLU A 115 2.80 -5.35 2.44
CA GLU A 115 3.60 -4.80 3.53
C GLU A 115 2.68 -4.60 4.72
N VAL A 116 3.07 -5.18 5.86
CA VAL A 116 2.41 -4.92 7.12
C VAL A 116 2.65 -3.44 7.41
N GLN A 117 1.70 -2.59 7.02
CA GLN A 117 1.75 -1.18 7.38
C GLN A 117 1.95 -1.12 8.89
N SER A 118 3.12 -0.67 9.32
CA SER A 118 3.48 -0.60 10.72
C SER A 118 2.41 0.21 11.42
N VAL A 119 1.57 -0.44 12.20
CA VAL A 119 0.47 0.21 12.91
C VAL A 119 1.09 0.99 14.06
N SER A 120 1.64 2.17 13.83
CA SER A 120 1.96 3.12 14.90
C SER A 120 0.69 3.86 15.34
N LYS A 121 -0.37 3.12 15.69
CA LYS A 121 -1.60 3.73 16.22
C LYS A 121 -1.46 3.79 17.73
N VAL A 122 -0.58 4.67 18.21
CA VAL A 122 -0.69 5.19 19.58
C VAL A 122 -2.11 5.74 19.71
N GLN A 123 -2.91 5.12 20.59
CA GLN A 123 -4.31 5.45 20.79
C GLN A 123 -4.55 5.75 22.26
N CYS A 124 -5.39 6.74 22.52
CA CYS A 124 -5.81 7.06 23.88
C CYS A 124 -6.57 5.86 24.48
N PRO A 125 -6.18 5.32 25.65
CA PRO A 125 -6.84 4.16 26.26
C PRO A 125 -8.26 4.48 26.76
N TYR A 126 -8.62 5.76 26.87
CA TYR A 126 -9.91 6.19 27.40
C TYR A 126 -10.97 6.44 26.32
N CYS A 127 -10.56 6.89 25.13
CA CYS A 127 -11.50 7.26 24.06
C CYS A 127 -11.11 6.74 22.67
N PHE A 128 -10.01 6.00 22.59
CA PHE A 128 -9.47 5.37 21.37
C PHE A 128 -9.13 6.34 20.22
N SER A 129 -9.15 7.65 20.49
CA SER A 129 -8.69 8.66 19.54
C SER A 129 -7.21 8.48 19.24
N LYS A 130 -6.85 8.67 17.97
CA LYS A 130 -5.46 8.67 17.46
C LYS A 130 -4.84 10.07 17.48
N GLU A 131 -5.66 11.09 17.71
CA GLU A 131 -5.20 12.47 17.79
C GLU A 131 -4.76 12.79 19.21
N TYR A 132 -3.48 13.11 19.34
CA TYR A 132 -2.86 13.55 20.58
C TYR A 132 -1.84 14.64 20.30
N THR A 133 -1.58 15.47 21.29
CA THR A 133 -0.56 16.50 21.27
C THR A 133 0.50 16.20 22.33
N LEU A 134 1.75 16.46 22.00
CA LEU A 134 2.85 16.43 22.97
C LEU A 134 2.93 17.80 23.64
N MET A 135 2.62 17.85 24.93
CA MET A 135 2.73 19.06 25.73
C MET A 135 3.88 18.91 26.72
N ASN A 136 4.72 19.94 26.82
CA ASN A 136 5.77 19.97 27.82
C ASN A 136 5.16 20.25 29.19
N ARG A 137 5.51 19.44 30.20
CA ARG A 137 5.11 19.71 31.58
C ARG A 137 5.73 21.05 32.02
N GLY A 138 4.88 22.03 32.30
CA GLY A 138 5.26 23.34 32.82
C GLY A 138 5.74 23.28 34.27
N PHE A 139 6.11 24.44 34.81
CA PHE A 139 6.49 24.61 36.21
C PHE A 139 5.30 24.31 37.13
N SER A 140 5.53 23.53 38.19
CA SER A 140 4.52 23.17 39.18
C SER A 140 4.98 23.67 40.55
N ILE A 141 4.14 24.46 41.21
CA ILE A 141 4.43 25.08 42.52
C ILE A 141 4.74 24.00 43.58
N TRP A 142 4.15 22.81 43.44
CA TRP A 142 4.33 21.69 44.37
C TRP A 142 5.54 20.80 44.08
N THR A 143 6.03 20.75 42.84
CA THR A 143 7.13 19.85 42.44
C THR A 143 8.36 20.60 41.93
N GLY A 144 8.34 21.94 41.95
CA GLY A 144 9.40 22.79 41.43
C GLY A 144 9.75 22.48 39.96
N PHE A 145 11.05 22.57 39.64
CA PHE A 145 11.61 22.21 38.34
C PHE A 145 11.84 20.70 38.13
N LEU A 146 11.62 19.87 39.16
CA LEU A 146 11.76 18.41 39.06
C LEU A 146 10.67 17.85 38.15
N GLY A 147 11.04 17.59 36.88
CA GLY A 147 10.15 17.12 35.82
C GLY A 147 9.66 18.20 34.86
N SER A 148 10.16 19.44 34.96
CA SER A 148 9.98 20.46 33.94
C SER A 148 10.69 20.04 32.66
N GLY A 149 9.97 20.01 31.53
CA GLY A 149 10.51 19.61 30.22
C GLY A 149 10.20 18.17 29.77
N LYS A 150 9.57 17.34 30.61
CA LYS A 150 9.07 16.03 30.13
C LYS A 150 7.86 16.24 29.22
N ALA A 151 7.97 15.79 27.98
CA ALA A 151 6.87 15.78 27.03
C ALA A 151 5.82 14.74 27.47
N LYS A 152 4.59 15.18 27.69
CA LYS A 152 3.43 14.34 27.98
C LYS A 152 2.53 14.26 26.76
N ARG A 153 1.92 13.11 26.52
CA ARG A 153 0.91 12.98 25.47
C ARG A 153 -0.45 13.29 26.08
N VAL A 154 -1.17 14.22 25.45
CA VAL A 154 -2.53 14.59 25.84
C VAL A 154 -3.44 14.26 24.67
N CYS A 155 -4.50 13.51 24.91
CA CYS A 155 -5.46 13.20 23.88
C CYS A 155 -6.26 14.45 23.50
N ASN A 156 -6.35 14.79 22.22
CA ASN A 156 -7.09 15.98 21.77
C ASN A 156 -8.61 15.84 21.96
N ARG A 157 -9.13 14.59 22.00
CA ARG A 157 -10.57 14.31 22.15
C ARG A 157 -11.03 14.34 23.60
N CYS A 158 -10.41 13.56 24.48
CA CYS A 158 -10.83 13.48 25.89
C CYS A 158 -10.03 14.40 26.82
N LYS A 159 -8.99 15.10 26.31
CA LYS A 159 -8.12 16.01 27.07
C LYS A 159 -7.42 15.37 28.27
N ARG A 160 -7.30 14.03 28.26
CA ARG A 160 -6.59 13.26 29.29
C ARG A 160 -5.16 12.96 28.85
N GLU A 161 -4.25 12.96 29.83
CA GLU A 161 -2.88 12.52 29.67
C GLU A 161 -2.84 10.97 29.57
N PHE A 162 -1.96 10.42 28.72
CA PHE A 162 -1.72 8.98 28.59
C PHE A 162 -0.33 8.65 28.03
#